data_AF-A0A660VG27-F1
#
_entry.id   AF-A0A660VG27-F1
#
_cell.length_a   1.000
_cell.length_b   1.000
_cell.length_c   1.000
_cell.angle_alpha   90.00
_cell.angle_beta   90.00
_cell.angle_gamma   90.00
#
_symmetry.space_group_name_H-M   'P 1'
#
loop_
_entity.id
_entity.type
_entity.pdbx_description
1 polymer ?
#
loop_
_entity_poly.entity_id
_entity_poly.type
_entity_poly.pdbx_seq_one_letter_code
_entity_poly.pdbx_strand_id
1 'polypeptide(L)'
;QSTGFVSMDDVLVSSGILGAPAIYQCRAMTDDGNIIVGQSGNPNGGGWAGFIFEFDTDGSWDDVGHAMAGTNGEPSLQGSGPLLPFAQVSISLSNALPSANAFLIIGLSALNAPFKSGVLVASPDMIIGPLGTDATGSLDLSSFWPSDVPSAFVTYFQYWIPDAGGPMGFAASNGLTATTP
;
A
#
# COMPACT_ATOMS: atom_id res chain seq x y z
N GLN A 1 10.20 25.80 5.73
CA GLN A 1 9.79 26.98 6.50
C GLN A 1 8.51 26.62 7.22
N SER A 2 8.34 26.95 8.50
CA SER A 2 7.05 26.71 9.16
C SER A 2 6.01 27.67 8.55
N THR A 3 4.94 27.13 7.97
CA THR A 3 3.86 27.91 7.33
C THR A 3 3.03 28.74 8.34
N GLY A 4 3.32 28.62 9.64
CA GLY A 4 2.54 29.24 10.70
C GLY A 4 1.27 28.43 10.99
N PHE A 5 0.26 29.09 11.56
CA PHE A 5 -1.06 28.50 11.76
C PHE A 5 -1.79 28.46 10.41
N VAL A 6 -2.04 27.27 9.89
CA VAL A 6 -2.91 27.04 8.73
C VAL A 6 -4.29 26.59 9.20
N SER A 7 -5.34 27.06 8.53
CA SER A 7 -6.70 26.57 8.78
C SER A 7 -6.78 25.09 8.43
N MET A 8 -7.48 24.29 9.24
CA MET A 8 -7.74 22.89 8.87
C MET A 8 -8.59 22.78 7.60
N ASP A 9 -9.44 23.77 7.31
CA ASP A 9 -10.18 23.82 6.05
C ASP A 9 -9.21 23.93 4.85
N ASP A 10 -8.13 24.70 4.98
CA ASP A 10 -7.11 24.82 3.93
C ASP A 10 -6.31 23.52 3.78
N VAL A 11 -6.02 22.86 4.89
CA VAL A 11 -5.34 21.54 4.90
C VAL A 11 -6.17 20.52 4.15
N LEU A 12 -7.47 20.38 4.46
CA LEU A 12 -8.36 19.41 3.81
C LEU A 12 -8.49 19.64 2.31
N VAL A 13 -8.63 20.90 1.89
CA VAL A 13 -8.66 21.25 0.47
C VAL A 13 -7.34 20.88 -0.22
N SER A 14 -6.20 21.15 0.43
CA SER A 14 -4.88 20.80 -0.11
C SER A 14 -4.65 19.28 -0.17
N SER A 15 -5.27 18.51 0.72
CA SER A 15 -5.25 17.04 0.75
C SER A 15 -6.26 16.39 -0.21
N GLY A 16 -6.97 17.18 -1.04
CA GLY A 16 -7.90 16.66 -2.05
C GLY A 16 -9.29 16.30 -1.51
N ILE A 17 -9.60 16.60 -0.25
CA ILE A 17 -10.92 16.37 0.34
C ILE A 17 -11.83 17.54 -0.05
N LEU A 18 -12.54 17.37 -1.16
CA LEU A 18 -13.47 18.38 -1.68
C LEU A 18 -14.84 18.24 -0.99
N GLY A 19 -15.37 19.36 -0.50
CA GLY A 19 -16.69 19.41 0.15
C GLY A 19 -16.68 18.95 1.61
N ALA A 20 -15.51 18.90 2.26
CA ALA A 20 -15.45 18.75 3.70
C ALA A 20 -16.31 19.84 4.38
N PRO A 21 -17.14 19.50 5.38
CA PRO A 21 -17.84 20.50 6.16
C PRO A 21 -16.83 21.45 6.81
N ALA A 22 -17.12 22.76 6.80
CA ALA A 22 -16.27 23.74 7.47
C ALA A 22 -16.08 23.34 8.94
N ILE A 23 -14.83 23.41 9.40
CA ILE A 23 -14.44 23.02 10.74
C ILE A 23 -14.58 24.22 11.66
N TYR A 24 -15.58 24.17 12.54
CA TYR A 24 -15.84 25.27 13.46
C TYR A 24 -15.15 25.09 14.81
N GLN A 25 -14.93 23.84 15.24
CA GLN A 25 -14.27 23.56 16.51
C GLN A 25 -13.45 22.27 16.44
N CYS A 26 -12.20 22.36 16.91
CA CYS A 26 -11.44 21.21 17.40
C CYS A 26 -11.79 21.02 18.89
N ARG A 27 -12.34 19.87 19.25
CA ARG A 27 -12.66 19.53 20.65
C ARG A 27 -11.53 18.77 21.33
N ALA A 28 -10.78 17.99 20.57
CA ALA A 28 -9.62 17.26 21.06
C ALA A 28 -8.67 16.99 19.90
N MET A 29 -7.38 16.92 20.21
CA MET A 29 -6.36 16.38 19.33
C MET A 29 -5.47 15.44 20.14
N THR A 30 -4.89 14.44 19.50
CA THR A 30 -3.78 13.68 20.09
C THR A 30 -2.58 14.60 20.30
N ASP A 31 -1.67 14.21 21.19
CA ASP A 31 -0.47 15.00 21.53
C ASP A 31 0.49 15.13 20.34
N ASP A 32 0.51 14.14 19.46
CA ASP A 32 1.20 14.16 18.17
C ASP A 32 0.47 14.97 17.08
N GLY A 33 -0.79 15.34 17.30
CA GLY A 33 -1.63 16.09 16.37
C GLY A 33 -2.17 15.30 15.18
N ASN A 34 -2.00 13.98 15.14
CA ASN A 34 -2.41 13.13 14.03
C ASN A 34 -3.91 12.85 14.00
N ILE A 35 -4.56 12.82 15.16
CA ILE A 35 -6.01 12.66 15.27
C ILE A 35 -6.62 13.98 15.72
N ILE A 36 -7.63 14.43 14.98
CA ILE A 36 -8.37 15.65 15.29
C ILE A 36 -9.85 15.32 15.37
N VAL A 37 -10.44 15.56 16.54
CA VAL A 37 -11.86 15.38 16.80
C VAL A 37 -12.51 16.75 16.85
N GLY A 38 -13.54 16.95 16.05
CA GLY A 38 -14.21 18.23 15.98
C GLY A 38 -15.67 18.13 15.63
N GLN A 39 -16.25 19.31 15.40
CA GLN A 39 -17.60 19.43 14.90
C GLN A 39 -17.67 20.38 13.73
N SER A 40 -18.49 19.97 12.76
CA SER A 40 -18.97 20.84 11.70
C SER A 40 -20.13 21.70 12.22
N GLY A 41 -20.20 22.93 11.74
CA GLY A 41 -21.30 23.85 12.00
C GLY A 41 -22.19 23.92 10.77
N ASN A 42 -23.49 24.11 10.98
CA ASN A 42 -24.39 24.40 9.88
C ASN A 42 -24.67 25.91 9.83
N PRO A 43 -24.28 26.65 8.77
CA PRO A 43 -24.67 28.05 8.64
C PRO A 43 -26.18 28.25 8.41
N ASN A 44 -26.95 27.19 8.11
CA ASN A 44 -28.35 27.21 7.69
C ASN A 44 -29.28 26.16 8.39
N GLY A 45 -28.92 25.62 9.56
CA GLY A 45 -29.89 24.97 10.47
C GLY A 45 -30.15 23.46 10.36
N GLY A 46 -29.36 22.70 9.60
CA GLY A 46 -29.41 21.22 9.56
C GLY A 46 -28.33 20.57 10.42
N GLY A 47 -28.55 20.47 11.74
CA GLY A 47 -27.82 19.57 12.66
C GLY A 47 -26.30 19.81 12.86
N TRP A 48 -25.80 19.39 14.03
CA TRP A 48 -24.36 19.30 14.30
C TRP A 48 -23.88 17.92 13.88
N ALA A 49 -22.75 17.83 13.17
CA ALA A 49 -22.09 16.56 12.90
C ALA A 49 -20.66 16.59 13.44
N GLY A 50 -20.31 15.54 14.19
CA GLY A 50 -18.94 15.30 14.64
C GLY A 50 -18.10 14.69 13.52
N PHE A 51 -16.80 14.98 13.52
CA PHE A 51 -15.84 14.35 12.63
C PHE A 51 -14.62 13.87 13.42
N ILE A 52 -13.92 12.90 12.85
CA ILE A 52 -12.59 12.45 13.25
C ILE A 52 -11.75 12.47 11.97
N PHE A 53 -10.65 13.22 11.98
CA PHE A 53 -9.58 13.09 10.99
C PHE A 53 -8.41 12.35 11.60
N GLU A 54 -7.82 11.45 10.83
CA GLU A 54 -6.57 10.78 11.13
C GLU A 54 -5.67 10.99 9.92
N PHE A 55 -4.49 11.57 10.14
CA PHE A 55 -3.46 11.56 9.11
C PHE A 55 -2.88 10.15 9.03
N ASP A 56 -2.81 9.59 7.83
CA ASP A 56 -2.06 8.35 7.63
C ASP A 56 -0.58 8.63 7.94
N THR A 57 -0.13 8.16 9.10
CA THR A 57 1.25 8.33 9.56
C THR A 57 2.12 7.13 9.27
N ASP A 58 1.52 6.04 8.82
CA ASP A 58 2.20 4.76 8.71
C ASP A 58 2.31 4.34 7.23
N GLY A 59 1.57 4.96 6.33
CA GLY A 59 1.56 4.70 4.90
C GLY A 59 0.64 3.53 4.57
N SER A 60 0.38 3.34 3.28
CA SER A 60 -0.58 2.35 2.80
C SER A 60 0.07 1.19 2.07
N TRP A 61 -0.48 -0.01 2.29
CA TRP A 61 -0.26 -1.18 1.46
C TRP A 61 -1.53 -1.47 0.68
N ASP A 62 -1.47 -1.40 -0.65
CA ASP A 62 -2.66 -1.54 -1.50
C ASP A 62 -2.48 -2.63 -2.55
N ASP A 63 -3.50 -3.50 -2.66
CA ASP A 63 -3.63 -4.45 -3.75
C ASP A 63 -4.08 -3.72 -5.03
N VAL A 64 -3.26 -3.78 -6.08
CA VAL A 64 -3.55 -3.19 -7.39
C VAL A 64 -3.98 -4.23 -8.44
N GLY A 65 -4.30 -5.45 -8.01
CA GLY A 65 -4.86 -6.51 -8.83
C GLY A 65 -3.84 -7.18 -9.76
N HIS A 66 -4.30 -7.69 -10.90
CA HIS A 66 -3.47 -8.36 -11.93
C HIS A 66 -2.81 -9.69 -11.52
N ALA A 67 -3.40 -10.38 -10.53
CA ALA A 67 -3.02 -11.76 -10.27
C ALA A 67 -3.30 -12.64 -11.50
N MET A 68 -2.46 -13.65 -11.71
CA MET A 68 -2.61 -14.63 -12.78
C MET A 68 -2.54 -16.03 -12.16
N ALA A 69 -3.63 -16.77 -12.31
CA ALA A 69 -3.79 -18.09 -11.71
C ALA A 69 -2.73 -19.10 -12.16
N GLY A 70 -2.23 -19.87 -11.19
CA GLY A 70 -1.42 -21.07 -11.38
C GLY A 70 -2.19 -22.34 -11.02
N THR A 71 -1.47 -23.39 -10.65
CA THR A 71 -2.03 -24.68 -10.21
C THR A 71 -2.96 -24.53 -9.00
N ASN A 72 -2.63 -23.66 -8.06
CA ASN A 72 -3.37 -23.45 -6.81
C ASN A 72 -4.35 -22.26 -6.86
N GLY A 73 -4.67 -21.76 -8.06
CA GLY A 73 -5.45 -20.52 -8.23
C GLY A 73 -4.55 -19.30 -8.27
N GLU A 74 -5.11 -18.13 -7.96
CA GLU A 74 -4.39 -16.85 -7.98
C GLU A 74 -3.52 -16.70 -6.72
N PRO A 75 -2.18 -16.59 -6.86
CA PRO A 75 -1.33 -16.23 -5.76
C PRO A 75 -1.68 -14.84 -5.22
N SER A 76 -1.66 -14.66 -3.90
CA SER A 76 -1.98 -13.39 -3.25
C SER A 76 -0.76 -12.89 -2.46
N LEU A 77 -0.39 -11.64 -2.71
CA LEU A 77 0.68 -10.90 -2.05
C LEU A 77 0.06 -9.79 -1.21
N GLN A 78 0.37 -9.80 0.09
CA GLN A 78 -0.06 -8.80 1.06
C GLN A 78 1.14 -8.15 1.71
N GLY A 79 1.02 -6.87 2.06
CA GLY A 79 2.02 -6.11 2.79
C GLY A 79 1.52 -5.69 4.17
N SER A 80 2.45 -5.48 5.10
CA SER A 80 2.14 -5.09 6.47
C SER A 80 3.31 -4.35 7.13
N GLY A 81 2.97 -3.59 8.17
CA GLY A 81 3.91 -2.78 8.94
C GLY A 81 4.00 -1.34 8.42
N PRO A 82 4.50 -0.40 9.26
CA PRO A 82 4.59 0.99 8.88
C PRO A 82 5.71 1.23 7.87
N LEU A 83 5.45 2.08 6.90
CA LEU A 83 6.34 2.57 5.85
C LEU A 83 7.16 3.78 6.34
N LEU A 84 7.62 3.69 7.59
CA LEU A 84 8.40 4.70 8.29
C LEU A 84 9.89 4.32 8.30
N PRO A 85 10.83 5.29 8.33
CA PRO A 85 12.25 4.98 8.36
C PRO A 85 12.63 3.97 9.44
N PHE A 86 13.24 2.86 9.03
CA PHE A 86 13.68 1.75 9.87
C PHE A 86 12.58 0.99 10.62
N ALA A 87 11.31 1.20 10.28
CA ALA A 87 10.22 0.38 10.78
C ALA A 87 10.28 -1.03 10.18
N GLN A 88 9.89 -2.03 10.96
CA GLN A 88 9.79 -3.40 10.45
C GLN A 88 8.56 -3.52 9.55
N VAL A 89 8.78 -4.02 8.34
CA VAL A 89 7.74 -4.33 7.35
C VAL A 89 7.81 -5.79 6.96
N SER A 90 6.70 -6.34 6.50
CA SER A 90 6.65 -7.71 5.98
C SER A 90 5.73 -7.80 4.77
N ILE A 91 6.13 -8.64 3.81
CA ILE A 91 5.28 -9.06 2.72
C ILE A 91 5.07 -10.57 2.79
N SER A 92 3.83 -11.00 2.54
CA SER A 92 3.38 -12.38 2.66
C SER A 92 2.74 -12.82 1.36
N LEU A 93 3.34 -13.82 0.73
CA LEU A 93 2.81 -14.52 -0.43
C LEU A 93 2.05 -15.77 0.03
N SER A 94 0.87 -15.99 -0.54
CA SER A 94 0.03 -17.17 -0.32
C SER A 94 -0.53 -17.69 -1.64
N ASN A 95 -1.07 -18.91 -1.65
CA ASN A 95 -1.62 -19.59 -2.83
C ASN A 95 -0.63 -19.74 -4.01
N ALA A 96 0.67 -19.67 -3.75
CA ALA A 96 1.67 -20.02 -4.75
C ALA A 96 1.74 -21.55 -4.92
N LEU A 97 2.47 -22.00 -5.95
CA LEU A 97 2.79 -23.42 -6.09
C LEU A 97 3.62 -23.88 -4.87
N PRO A 98 3.29 -24.98 -4.17
CA PRO A 98 4.05 -25.45 -3.02
C PRO A 98 5.44 -25.96 -3.41
N SER A 99 6.43 -25.73 -2.55
CA SER A 99 7.83 -26.16 -2.78
C SER A 99 8.40 -25.69 -4.13
N ALA A 100 8.01 -24.48 -4.55
CA ALA A 100 8.39 -23.88 -5.82
C ALA A 100 9.33 -22.70 -5.62
N ASN A 101 9.92 -22.24 -6.72
CA ASN A 101 10.68 -21.00 -6.74
C ASN A 101 9.73 -19.82 -7.00
N ALA A 102 9.89 -18.74 -6.26
CA ALA A 102 9.22 -17.48 -6.47
C ALA A 102 10.26 -16.37 -6.67
N PHE A 103 10.01 -15.45 -7.59
CA PHE A 103 10.85 -14.29 -7.87
C PHE A 103 10.08 -13.02 -7.52
N LEU A 104 10.57 -12.28 -6.53
CA LEU A 104 10.01 -10.99 -6.15
C LEU A 104 10.58 -9.93 -7.09
N ILE A 105 9.70 -9.21 -7.78
CA ILE A 105 10.03 -8.04 -8.58
C ILE A 105 9.67 -6.81 -7.77
N ILE A 106 10.61 -5.88 -7.66
CA ILE A 106 10.45 -4.61 -6.96
C ILE A 106 10.70 -3.48 -7.97
N GLY A 107 9.76 -2.53 -8.02
CA GLY A 107 9.81 -1.39 -8.92
C GLY A 107 9.60 -0.06 -8.20
N LEU A 108 10.32 0.95 -8.65
CA LEU A 108 10.20 2.35 -8.25
C LEU A 108 9.20 3.11 -9.13
N SER A 109 8.60 2.42 -10.11
CA SER A 109 7.55 2.93 -10.97
C SER A 109 6.66 1.78 -11.47
N ALA A 110 5.44 2.12 -11.87
CA ALA A 110 4.54 1.18 -12.51
C ALA A 110 4.98 0.91 -13.96
N LEU A 111 4.95 -0.35 -14.37
CA LEU A 111 5.16 -0.79 -15.75
C LEU A 111 3.84 -1.15 -16.44
N ASN A 112 2.99 -1.94 -15.77
CA ASN A 112 1.68 -2.39 -16.26
C ASN A 112 1.70 -2.93 -17.70
N ALA A 113 2.72 -3.73 -18.04
CA ALA A 113 2.90 -4.25 -19.40
C ALA A 113 2.55 -5.74 -19.50
N PRO A 114 2.06 -6.22 -20.68
CA PRO A 114 1.87 -7.64 -20.90
C PRO A 114 3.16 -8.43 -20.71
N PHE A 115 3.12 -9.49 -19.92
CA PHE A 115 4.26 -10.37 -19.66
C PHE A 115 3.76 -11.79 -19.42
N LYS A 116 4.25 -12.76 -20.20
CA LYS A 116 3.94 -14.19 -20.03
C LYS A 116 2.44 -14.49 -19.87
N SER A 117 1.60 -13.84 -20.68
CA SER A 117 0.13 -13.95 -20.63
C SER A 117 -0.57 -13.32 -19.41
N GLY A 118 0.18 -12.67 -18.51
CA GLY A 118 -0.34 -11.81 -17.44
C GLY A 118 0.11 -10.35 -17.62
N VAL A 119 0.06 -9.59 -16.53
CA VAL A 119 0.53 -8.20 -16.48
C VAL A 119 1.65 -8.09 -15.46
N LEU A 120 2.81 -7.59 -15.90
CA LEU A 120 3.90 -7.20 -15.02
C LEU A 120 3.62 -5.78 -14.53
N VAL A 121 3.25 -5.68 -13.25
CA VAL A 121 2.82 -4.42 -12.63
C VAL A 121 4.01 -3.51 -12.33
N ALA A 122 5.06 -4.05 -11.71
CA ALA A 122 6.25 -3.31 -11.31
C ALA A 122 7.28 -3.21 -12.45
N SER A 123 7.90 -2.04 -12.63
CA SER A 123 9.17 -1.95 -13.37
C SER A 123 10.22 -2.83 -12.67
N PRO A 124 10.99 -3.68 -13.36
CA PRO A 124 11.92 -4.59 -12.72
C PRO A 124 13.24 -3.90 -12.33
N ASP A 125 13.17 -2.92 -11.44
CA ASP A 125 14.32 -2.17 -10.94
C ASP A 125 15.20 -3.03 -10.00
N MET A 126 14.58 -3.97 -9.29
CA MET A 126 15.25 -5.01 -8.51
C MET A 126 14.49 -6.34 -8.59
N ILE A 127 15.23 -7.45 -8.64
CA ILE A 127 14.66 -8.80 -8.63
C ILE A 127 15.35 -9.61 -7.53
N ILE A 128 14.58 -10.20 -6.63
CA ILE A 128 15.06 -11.07 -5.56
C ILE A 128 14.56 -12.49 -5.79
N GLY A 129 15.49 -13.44 -5.90
CA GLY A 129 15.17 -14.86 -6.01
C GLY A 129 16.25 -15.72 -6.66
N PRO A 130 16.02 -17.04 -6.77
CA PRO A 130 14.78 -17.73 -6.39
C PRO A 130 14.59 -17.81 -4.86
N LEU A 131 13.36 -17.55 -4.40
CA LEU A 131 12.91 -17.77 -3.02
C LEU A 131 12.01 -19.00 -2.98
N GLY A 132 12.19 -19.88 -2.00
CA GLY A 132 11.40 -21.10 -1.89
C GLY A 132 10.07 -20.86 -1.20
N THR A 133 8.96 -21.27 -1.81
CA THR A 133 7.67 -21.39 -1.11
C THR A 133 7.65 -22.65 -0.27
N ASP A 134 6.93 -22.62 0.84
CA ASP A 134 6.81 -23.76 1.74
C ASP A 134 5.86 -24.85 1.18
N ALA A 135 5.59 -25.88 1.98
CA ALA A 135 4.70 -26.98 1.62
C ALA A 135 3.22 -26.57 1.45
N THR A 136 2.84 -25.37 1.87
CA THR A 136 1.49 -24.79 1.70
C THR A 136 1.43 -23.81 0.54
N GLY A 137 2.55 -23.48 -0.10
CA GLY A 137 2.61 -22.43 -1.12
C GLY A 137 2.68 -21.03 -0.52
N SER A 138 3.19 -20.90 0.71
CA SER A 138 3.38 -19.62 1.39
C SER A 138 4.85 -19.21 1.40
N LEU A 139 5.10 -17.90 1.47
CA LEU A 139 6.43 -17.31 1.63
C LEU A 139 6.30 -15.95 2.32
N ASP A 140 6.96 -15.79 3.46
CA ASP A 140 7.04 -14.53 4.18
C ASP A 140 8.44 -13.92 4.08
N LEU A 141 8.52 -12.63 3.78
CA LEU A 141 9.74 -11.85 3.89
C LEU A 141 9.51 -10.66 4.81
N SER A 142 10.39 -10.52 5.79
CA SER A 142 10.44 -9.35 6.66
C SER A 142 11.73 -8.57 6.45
N SER A 143 11.64 -7.25 6.47
CA SER A 143 12.79 -6.34 6.41
C SER A 143 12.50 -5.08 7.24
N PHE A 144 13.45 -4.15 7.25
CA PHE A 144 13.21 -2.78 7.69
C PHE A 144 12.96 -1.89 6.47
N TRP A 145 12.01 -0.97 6.59
CA TRP A 145 11.75 0.05 5.58
C TRP A 145 12.95 1.03 5.52
N PRO A 146 13.41 1.40 4.31
CA PRO A 146 14.58 2.26 4.18
C PRO A 146 14.32 3.67 4.72
N SER A 147 15.39 4.35 5.15
CA SER A 147 15.33 5.79 5.38
C SER A 147 15.26 6.55 4.05
N ASP A 148 14.83 7.80 4.12
CA ASP A 148 14.92 8.76 3.02
C ASP A 148 14.07 8.43 1.78
N VAL A 149 13.07 7.55 1.93
CA VAL A 149 12.00 7.41 0.93
C VAL A 149 11.16 8.70 0.96
N PRO A 150 10.97 9.40 -0.17
CA PRO A 150 10.18 10.63 -0.20
C PRO A 150 8.75 10.40 0.28
N SER A 151 8.08 11.46 0.75
CA SER A 151 6.66 11.38 1.11
C SER A 151 5.79 11.08 -0.12
N ALA A 152 4.70 10.33 0.07
CA ALA A 152 3.79 9.90 -0.99
C ALA A 152 4.47 9.15 -2.15
N PHE A 153 5.63 8.53 -1.90
CA PHE A 153 6.34 7.75 -2.89
C PHE A 153 5.78 6.33 -2.94
N VAL A 154 5.52 5.84 -4.15
CA VAL A 154 4.91 4.52 -4.36
C VAL A 154 5.95 3.52 -4.82
N THR A 155 6.15 2.47 -4.03
CA THR A 155 6.96 1.30 -4.40
C THR A 155 6.06 0.14 -4.81
N TYR A 156 6.43 -0.58 -5.87
CA TYR A 156 5.62 -1.65 -6.46
C TYR A 156 6.29 -3.02 -6.23
N PHE A 157 5.50 -4.02 -5.90
CA PHE A 157 5.93 -5.39 -5.64
C PHE A 157 5.06 -6.37 -6.41
N GLN A 158 5.66 -7.42 -6.96
CA GLN A 158 4.92 -8.53 -7.54
C GLN A 158 5.76 -9.81 -7.54
N TYR A 159 5.16 -10.94 -7.19
CA TYR A 159 5.80 -12.25 -7.36
C TYR A 159 5.47 -12.86 -8.72
N TRP A 160 6.49 -13.44 -9.34
CA TRP A 160 6.37 -14.33 -10.50
C TRP A 160 6.88 -15.72 -10.15
N ILE A 161 6.07 -16.74 -10.42
CA ILE A 161 6.29 -18.12 -9.98
C ILE A 161 6.25 -19.02 -11.22
N PRO A 162 7.32 -19.77 -11.55
CA PRO A 162 7.23 -20.85 -12.52
C PRO A 162 6.23 -21.90 -12.02
N ASP A 163 5.15 -22.09 -12.78
CA ASP A 163 4.05 -22.97 -12.43
C ASP A 163 3.44 -23.54 -13.72
N ALA A 164 3.61 -24.86 -13.93
CA ALA A 164 3.14 -25.53 -15.13
C ALA A 164 1.62 -25.51 -15.32
N GLY A 165 0.85 -25.28 -14.24
CA GLY A 165 -0.60 -25.12 -14.31
C GLY A 165 -1.06 -23.72 -14.72
N GLY A 166 -0.16 -22.72 -14.70
CA GLY A 166 -0.47 -21.36 -15.10
C GLY A 166 -0.22 -21.09 -16.59
N PRO A 167 -0.82 -20.02 -17.15
CA PRO A 167 -0.59 -19.61 -18.54
C PRO A 167 0.91 -19.45 -18.85
N MET A 168 1.35 -19.98 -20.00
CA MET A 168 2.77 -19.96 -20.42
C MET A 168 3.75 -20.59 -19.41
N GLY A 169 3.27 -21.40 -18.46
CA GLY A 169 4.08 -22.04 -17.42
C GLY A 169 4.42 -21.11 -16.24
N PHE A 170 3.62 -20.07 -16.01
CA PHE A 170 3.81 -19.13 -14.90
C PHE A 170 2.50 -18.81 -14.21
N ALA A 171 2.60 -18.51 -12.91
CA ALA A 171 1.63 -17.79 -12.12
C ALA A 171 2.21 -16.44 -11.69
N ALA A 172 1.35 -15.47 -11.41
CA ALA A 172 1.75 -14.17 -10.87
C ALA A 172 0.85 -13.78 -9.72
N SER A 173 1.41 -13.20 -8.66
CA SER A 173 0.59 -12.59 -7.62
C SER A 173 -0.09 -11.32 -8.13
N ASN A 174 -1.05 -10.82 -7.37
CA ASN A 174 -1.45 -9.43 -7.51
C ASN A 174 -0.22 -8.50 -7.37
N GLY A 175 -0.29 -7.35 -8.02
CA GLY A 175 0.59 -6.23 -7.72
C GLY A 175 0.22 -5.66 -6.36
N LEU A 176 1.25 -5.31 -5.60
CA LEU A 176 1.13 -4.67 -4.30
C LEU A 176 1.88 -3.35 -4.35
N THR A 177 1.27 -2.27 -3.86
CA THR A 177 1.94 -0.99 -3.69
C THR A 177 2.17 -0.68 -2.22
N ALA A 178 3.29 -0.03 -1.93
CA ALA A 178 3.59 0.61 -0.65
C ALA A 178 3.71 2.11 -0.88
N THR A 179 2.83 2.91 -0.27
CA THR A 179 2.82 4.38 -0.36
C THR A 179 3.28 4.98 0.96
N THR A 180 4.44 5.63 0.98
CA THR A 180 4.92 6.31 2.19
C THR A 180 4.01 7.49 2.58
N PRO A 181 3.90 7.80 3.89
CA PRO A 181 3.23 9.01 4.38
C PRO A 181 3.71 10.31 3.72
#